data_AF-A0A7U9N1Q8-F1
#
_entry.id   AF-A0A7U9N1Q8-F1
#
_cell.length_a   1.000
_cell.length_b   1.000
_cell.length_c   1.000
_cell.angle_alpha   90.00
_cell.angle_beta   90.00
_cell.angle_gamma   90.00
#
_symmetry.space_group_name_H-M   'P 1'
#
loop_
_entity.id
_entity.type
_entity.pdbx_description
1 polymer ?
#
loop_
_entity_poly.entity_id
_entity_poly.type
_entity_poly.pdbx_seq_one_letter_code
_entity_poly.pdbx_strand_id
1 'polypeptide(L)'
;MAAAKIEAMWDYDMHDNSILVLEKKRGKLSLNEVGDFLRYEKRGGFQGNYVLIIRATEATCGGSGWMDEVEKKGDQWVLYQVEQGEPCPVCSHMTPSIQWCESCGEPLNGEGPTKEQAFENTEKLLATMRREATEMIRAGSTYEGKMAWYHSHLGSLDFARQMGLITEERRQQLYKEFGKNRPEKAPQKIDRKIELIKRMQAEMDHRAEVEEKAVQLITEGKHGEAVALLNTLDDSVIAGMQEEFEEMEAGEEHGKSRE
;
A
#
# COMPACT_ATOMS: atom_id res chain seq x y z
N MET A 1 -54.41 -0.81 16.25
CA MET A 1 -53.69 -0.08 17.30
C MET A 1 -53.47 1.33 16.79
N ALA A 2 -53.90 2.35 17.54
CA ALA A 2 -53.78 3.75 17.12
C ALA A 2 -52.30 4.12 17.07
N ALA A 3 -51.76 4.37 15.88
CA ALA A 3 -50.41 4.88 15.72
C ALA A 3 -50.30 6.17 16.54
N ALA A 4 -49.36 6.20 17.49
CA ALA A 4 -49.06 7.40 18.23
C ALA A 4 -48.64 8.45 17.20
N LYS A 5 -49.48 9.47 17.02
CA LYS A 5 -49.31 10.48 15.97
C LYS A 5 -48.07 11.32 16.29
N ILE A 6 -46.95 11.00 15.65
CA ILE A 6 -45.76 11.85 15.66
C ILE A 6 -46.11 13.08 14.83
N GLU A 7 -45.96 14.26 15.43
CA GLU A 7 -46.13 15.53 14.74
C GLU A 7 -44.75 16.04 14.32
N ALA A 8 -44.61 16.37 13.03
CA ALA A 8 -43.35 16.83 12.45
C ALA A 8 -43.54 18.26 11.93
N MET A 9 -42.70 19.18 12.40
CA MET A 9 -42.67 20.58 12.02
C MET A 9 -41.25 20.98 11.61
N TRP A 10 -41.15 21.75 10.52
CA TRP A 10 -39.91 22.42 10.15
C TRP A 10 -39.81 23.71 10.95
N ASP A 11 -38.66 23.93 11.57
CA ASP A 11 -38.31 25.14 12.28
C ASP A 11 -36.89 25.57 11.88
N TYR A 12 -36.44 26.72 12.35
CA TYR A 12 -35.07 27.21 12.11
C TYR A 12 -34.35 27.39 13.44
N ASP A 13 -33.07 27.00 13.47
CA ASP A 13 -32.23 27.30 14.63
C ASP A 13 -31.80 28.78 14.67
N MET A 14 -31.11 29.19 15.73
CA MET A 14 -30.61 30.58 15.85
C MET A 14 -29.53 30.95 14.81
N HIS A 15 -29.12 30.02 13.97
CA HIS A 15 -28.15 30.21 12.89
C HIS A 15 -28.79 30.02 11.50
N ASP A 16 -30.13 30.09 11.41
CA ASP A 16 -30.92 29.91 10.19
C ASP A 16 -30.79 28.53 9.52
N ASN A 17 -30.35 27.49 10.23
CA ASN A 17 -30.35 26.13 9.73
C ASN A 17 -31.75 25.50 9.85
N SER A 18 -32.19 24.77 8.81
CA SER A 18 -33.45 24.04 8.84
C SER A 18 -33.37 22.85 9.81
N ILE A 19 -34.28 22.81 10.78
CA ILE A 19 -34.40 21.73 11.76
C ILE A 19 -35.78 21.07 11.64
N LEU A 20 -35.78 19.74 11.65
CA LEU A 20 -36.99 18.95 11.71
C LEU A 20 -37.26 18.59 13.18
N VAL A 21 -38.31 19.17 13.73
CA VAL A 21 -38.75 18.93 15.10
C VAL A 21 -39.84 17.87 15.09
N LEU A 22 -39.56 16.74 15.72
CA LEU A 22 -40.51 15.64 15.93
C LEU A 22 -41.03 15.69 17.37
N GLU A 23 -42.34 15.81 17.53
CA GLU A 23 -43.00 15.86 18.85
C GLU A 23 -43.98 14.69 19.02
N LYS A 24 -43.94 14.07 20.21
CA LYS A 24 -44.89 13.03 20.62
C LYS A 24 -45.62 13.47 21.89
N LYS A 25 -46.94 13.64 21.79
CA LYS A 25 -47.81 14.10 22.89
C LYS A 25 -47.92 13.13 24.08
N ARG A 26 -47.63 11.84 23.87
CA ARG A 26 -47.68 10.80 24.91
C ARG A 26 -46.65 9.71 24.65
N GLY A 27 -45.75 9.49 25.61
CA GLY A 27 -44.69 8.48 25.56
C GLY A 27 -43.39 9.01 24.96
N LYS A 28 -42.32 8.20 25.05
CA LYS A 28 -41.00 8.52 24.51
C LYS A 28 -40.93 8.20 23.02
N LEU A 29 -40.08 8.92 22.29
CA LEU A 29 -39.73 8.61 20.91
C LEU A 29 -38.66 7.50 20.91
N SER A 30 -38.77 6.56 19.98
CA SER A 30 -37.77 5.50 19.79
C SER A 30 -37.17 5.58 18.39
N LEU A 31 -35.92 5.12 18.24
CA LEU A 31 -35.21 5.16 16.95
C LEU A 31 -35.97 4.42 15.84
N ASN A 32 -36.61 3.29 16.16
CA ASN A 32 -37.39 2.52 15.19
C ASN A 32 -38.65 3.27 14.75
N GLU A 33 -39.41 3.86 15.68
CA GLU A 33 -40.61 4.65 15.36
C GLU A 33 -40.25 5.88 14.52
N VAL A 34 -39.17 6.58 14.86
CA VAL A 34 -38.69 7.75 14.10
C VAL A 34 -38.17 7.34 12.72
N GLY A 35 -37.42 6.24 12.63
CA GLY A 35 -36.93 5.71 11.36
C GLY A 35 -38.05 5.33 10.40
N ASP A 36 -39.08 4.63 10.89
CA ASP A 36 -40.25 4.28 10.09
C ASP A 36 -41.05 5.52 9.66
N PHE A 37 -41.19 6.51 10.56
CA PHE A 37 -41.85 7.79 10.24
C PHE A 37 -41.12 8.53 9.11
N LEU A 38 -39.79 8.66 9.20
CA LEU A 38 -39.00 9.37 8.18
C LEU A 38 -39.00 8.65 6.82
N ARG A 39 -39.09 7.31 6.81
CA ARG A 39 -39.09 6.50 5.58
C ARG A 39 -40.44 6.50 4.86
N TYR A 40 -41.54 6.40 5.61
CA TYR A 40 -42.85 6.03 5.04
C TYR A 40 -43.94 7.09 5.23
N GLU A 41 -43.84 7.95 6.24
CA GLU A 41 -44.90 8.92 6.54
C GLU A 41 -44.92 10.08 5.52
N LYS A 42 -46.09 10.68 5.30
CA LYS A 42 -46.33 11.75 4.31
C LYS A 42 -45.76 11.45 2.90
N ARG A 43 -45.89 10.20 2.42
CA ARG A 43 -45.40 9.72 1.11
C ARG A 43 -43.88 9.83 0.93
N GLY A 44 -43.11 9.71 2.01
CA GLY A 44 -41.65 9.81 1.95
C GLY A 44 -41.13 11.23 1.82
N GLY A 45 -41.95 12.25 2.13
CA GLY A 45 -41.54 13.66 2.09
C GLY A 45 -40.48 14.05 3.13
N PHE A 46 -40.07 13.13 4.00
CA PHE A 46 -39.01 13.32 5.00
C PHE A 46 -37.84 12.34 4.79
N GLN A 47 -37.72 11.71 3.63
CA GLN A 47 -36.57 10.85 3.35
C GLN A 47 -35.28 11.67 3.26
N GLY A 48 -34.27 11.27 4.03
CA GLY A 48 -32.99 11.96 4.07
C GLY A 48 -32.08 11.44 5.18
N ASN A 49 -30.87 12.00 5.23
CA ASN A 49 -29.93 11.77 6.33
C ASN A 49 -30.16 12.82 7.41
N TYR A 50 -30.28 12.37 8.65
CA TYR A 50 -30.53 13.25 9.79
C TYR A 50 -29.50 13.03 10.89
N VAL A 51 -29.08 14.14 11.51
CA VAL A 51 -28.21 14.14 12.69
C VAL A 51 -29.04 14.55 13.90
N LEU A 52 -29.02 13.70 14.94
CA LEU A 52 -29.62 14.00 16.24
C LEU A 52 -28.51 14.48 17.19
N ILE A 53 -28.60 15.72 17.67
CA ILE A 53 -27.69 16.25 18.68
C ILE A 53 -28.31 16.03 20.07
N ILE A 54 -27.71 15.12 20.84
CA ILE A 54 -28.14 14.87 22.22
C ILE A 54 -27.48 15.92 23.12
N ARG A 55 -28.26 16.92 23.56
CA ARG A 55 -27.82 17.89 24.56
C ARG A 55 -28.00 17.27 25.95
N ALA A 56 -26.92 16.83 26.57
CA ALA A 56 -26.91 16.32 27.95
C ALA A 56 -26.25 17.35 28.89
N THR A 57 -26.86 18.53 29.01
CA THR A 57 -26.39 19.62 29.88
C THR A 57 -27.23 19.71 31.15
N GLU A 58 -26.78 20.45 32.16
CA GLU A 58 -27.54 20.62 33.42
C GLU A 58 -28.96 21.17 33.17
N ALA A 59 -29.16 21.96 32.12
CA ALA A 59 -30.48 22.45 31.69
C ALA A 59 -31.44 21.33 31.21
N THR A 60 -30.91 20.15 30.88
CA THR A 60 -31.69 18.96 30.47
C THR A 60 -31.85 17.94 31.59
N CYS A 61 -31.13 18.11 32.70
CA CYS A 61 -31.45 17.45 33.97
C CYS A 61 -32.56 18.29 34.60
N GLY A 62 -33.80 17.79 34.58
CA GLY A 62 -35.01 18.52 35.01
C GLY A 62 -34.76 19.53 36.13
N GLY A 63 -35.27 20.75 35.93
CA GLY A 63 -34.93 21.92 36.72
C GLY A 63 -35.01 21.67 38.23
N SER A 64 -34.24 22.45 38.99
CA SER A 64 -34.13 22.41 40.45
C SER A 64 -35.44 22.62 41.24
N GLY A 65 -36.61 22.64 40.57
CA GLY A 65 -37.93 22.87 41.16
C GLY A 65 -38.21 24.35 41.49
N TRP A 66 -37.37 25.27 41.03
CA TRP A 66 -37.54 26.72 41.24
C TRP A 66 -37.71 27.42 39.89
N MET A 67 -38.92 27.92 39.63
CA MET A 67 -39.47 28.47 38.37
C MET A 67 -40.01 27.39 37.41
N ASP A 68 -41.25 26.95 37.67
CA ASP A 68 -42.02 26.08 36.78
C ASP A 68 -42.37 26.79 35.46
N GLU A 69 -41.57 26.59 34.41
CA GLU A 69 -42.15 26.45 33.08
C GLU A 69 -42.72 25.03 32.99
N VAL A 70 -44.02 24.92 32.72
CA VAL A 70 -44.76 23.66 32.65
C VAL A 70 -43.97 22.64 31.81
N GLU A 71 -43.47 21.57 32.44
CA GLU A 71 -42.83 20.47 31.73
C GLU A 71 -43.78 19.98 30.63
N LYS A 72 -43.44 20.23 29.37
CA LYS A 72 -44.27 19.82 28.23
C LYS A 72 -44.39 18.29 28.29
N LYS A 73 -45.63 17.81 28.42
CA LYS A 73 -45.92 16.36 28.41
C LYS A 73 -45.60 15.80 27.02
N GLY A 74 -44.47 15.13 26.90
CA GLY A 74 -44.06 14.50 25.65
C GLY A 74 -42.56 14.27 25.56
N ASP A 75 -42.12 13.78 24.41
CA ASP A 75 -40.72 13.71 24.01
C ASP A 75 -40.56 14.46 22.68
N GLN A 76 -39.46 15.18 22.55
CA GLN A 76 -39.18 16.06 21.42
C GLN A 76 -37.77 15.80 20.90
N TRP A 77 -37.66 15.45 19.63
CA TRP A 77 -36.37 15.26 18.96
C TRP A 77 -36.17 16.36 17.93
N VAL A 78 -35.00 17.00 17.97
CA VAL A 78 -34.57 17.99 16.99
C VAL A 78 -33.56 17.33 16.06
N LEU A 79 -33.94 17.18 14.79
CA LEU A 79 -33.15 16.54 13.76
C LEU A 79 -32.64 17.59 12.78
N TYR A 80 -31.34 17.57 12.51
CA TYR A 80 -30.74 18.39 11.45
C TYR A 80 -30.70 17.55 10.19
N GLN A 81 -31.35 18.02 9.12
CA GLN A 81 -31.20 17.38 7.82
C GLN A 81 -29.81 17.72 7.29
N VAL A 82 -29.13 16.72 6.74
CA VAL A 82 -27.80 16.89 6.19
C VAL A 82 -27.79 16.29 4.79
N GLU A 83 -27.95 17.15 3.78
CA GLU A 83 -27.85 16.74 2.38
C GLU A 83 -26.42 16.90 1.84
N GLN A 84 -26.18 16.42 0.61
CA GLN A 84 -24.89 16.49 -0.04
C GLN A 84 -24.54 17.95 -0.37
N GLY A 85 -23.40 18.45 0.13
CA GLY A 85 -22.95 19.82 -0.11
C GLY A 85 -23.52 20.87 0.84
N GLU A 86 -24.31 20.48 1.85
CA GLU A 86 -24.76 21.37 2.91
C GLU A 86 -23.72 21.47 4.04
N PRO A 87 -23.60 22.62 4.72
CA PRO A 87 -22.68 22.76 5.85
C PRO A 87 -23.08 21.83 7.00
N CYS A 88 -22.12 21.09 7.55
CA CYS A 88 -22.34 20.25 8.72
C CYS A 88 -22.80 21.11 9.92
N PRO A 89 -23.90 20.75 10.61
CA PRO A 89 -24.42 21.52 11.75
C PRO A 89 -23.50 21.50 12.98
N VAL A 90 -22.46 20.65 12.98
CA VAL A 90 -21.50 20.53 14.10
C VAL A 90 -20.22 21.33 13.85
N CYS A 91 -19.67 21.29 12.63
CA CYS A 91 -18.35 21.87 12.33
C CYS A 91 -18.35 22.86 11.15
N SER A 92 -19.50 23.12 10.54
CA SER A 92 -19.72 24.04 9.41
C SER A 92 -18.88 23.78 8.16
N HIS A 93 -18.12 22.68 8.12
CA HIS A 93 -17.48 22.21 6.90
C HIS A 93 -18.58 21.69 5.97
N MET A 94 -18.50 22.03 4.68
CA MET A 94 -19.42 21.47 3.70
C MET A 94 -19.36 19.96 3.80
N THR A 95 -20.52 19.32 3.88
CA THR A 95 -20.59 17.88 3.85
C THR A 95 -19.98 17.44 2.53
N PRO A 96 -18.84 16.74 2.57
CA PRO A 96 -18.27 16.18 1.36
C PRO A 96 -19.32 15.29 0.71
N SER A 97 -19.27 15.16 -0.63
CA SER A 97 -20.22 14.37 -1.44
C SER A 97 -20.05 12.86 -1.21
N ILE A 98 -19.90 12.46 0.05
CA ILE A 98 -19.32 11.21 0.47
C ILE A 98 -20.30 10.10 0.16
N GLN A 99 -20.04 9.44 -0.95
CA GLN A 99 -20.55 8.12 -1.24
C GLN A 99 -19.77 7.03 -0.46
N TRP A 100 -18.68 7.35 0.27
CA TRP A 100 -17.77 6.37 0.94
C TRP A 100 -17.06 6.88 2.21
N CYS A 101 -17.07 6.09 3.28
CA CYS A 101 -16.35 6.43 4.52
C CYS A 101 -14.85 6.72 4.27
N GLU A 102 -14.35 7.88 4.66
CA GLU A 102 -12.92 8.27 4.47
C GLU A 102 -11.94 7.40 5.28
N SER A 103 -12.43 6.72 6.33
CA SER A 103 -11.59 5.86 7.18
C SER A 103 -11.50 4.41 6.69
N CYS A 104 -12.56 3.85 6.10
CA CYS A 104 -12.60 2.44 5.69
C CYS A 104 -13.00 2.20 4.23
N GLY A 105 -13.42 3.23 3.49
CA GLY A 105 -13.86 3.13 2.09
C GLY A 105 -15.25 2.55 1.88
N GLU A 106 -15.99 2.21 2.95
CA GLU A 106 -17.30 1.58 2.85
C GLU A 106 -18.36 2.57 2.30
N PRO A 107 -19.15 2.19 1.29
CA PRO A 107 -20.16 3.05 0.71
C PRO A 107 -21.25 3.46 1.72
N LEU A 108 -21.47 4.77 1.90
CA LEU A 108 -22.47 5.29 2.85
C LEU A 108 -23.92 5.20 2.32
N ASN A 109 -24.09 5.07 1.00
CA ASN A 109 -25.38 4.88 0.34
C ASN A 109 -25.77 3.40 0.23
N GLY A 110 -24.94 2.46 0.72
CA GLY A 110 -25.16 1.02 0.57
C GLY A 110 -24.93 0.47 -0.85
N GLU A 111 -24.58 1.32 -1.82
CA GLU A 111 -24.24 0.95 -3.19
C GLU A 111 -22.76 1.24 -3.42
N GLY A 112 -21.91 0.28 -3.03
CA GLY A 112 -20.48 0.30 -3.35
C GLY A 112 -20.21 -0.01 -4.81
N PRO A 113 -18.97 0.24 -5.27
CA PRO A 113 -18.55 -0.30 -6.55
C PRO A 113 -18.84 -1.80 -6.57
N THR A 114 -19.43 -2.29 -7.67
CA THR A 114 -19.60 -3.75 -7.82
C THR A 114 -18.22 -4.41 -7.71
N LYS A 115 -18.17 -5.69 -7.37
CA LYS A 115 -16.89 -6.42 -7.32
C LYS A 115 -16.07 -6.19 -8.60
N GLU A 116 -16.71 -6.18 -9.77
CA GLU A 116 -16.01 -5.90 -11.04
C GLU A 116 -15.41 -4.48 -11.10
N GLN A 117 -16.12 -3.46 -10.63
CA GLN A 117 -15.62 -2.08 -10.59
C GLN A 117 -14.48 -1.91 -9.57
N ALA A 118 -14.57 -2.58 -8.41
CA ALA A 118 -13.51 -2.62 -7.42
C ALA A 118 -12.24 -3.30 -7.98
N PHE A 119 -12.42 -4.40 -8.73
CA PHE A 119 -11.33 -5.07 -9.43
C PHE A 119 -10.69 -4.17 -10.50
N GLU A 120 -11.49 -3.52 -11.34
CA GLU A 120 -11.00 -2.65 -12.40
C GLU A 120 -10.24 -1.43 -11.83
N ASN A 121 -10.76 -0.84 -10.76
CA ASN A 121 -10.10 0.26 -10.06
C ASN A 121 -8.77 -0.19 -9.42
N THR A 122 -8.74 -1.40 -8.86
CA THR A 122 -7.52 -1.99 -8.30
C THR A 122 -6.47 -2.23 -9.39
N GLU A 123 -6.84 -2.83 -10.53
CA GLU A 123 -5.91 -3.08 -11.63
C GLU A 123 -5.33 -1.76 -12.20
N LYS A 124 -6.15 -0.70 -12.33
CA LYS A 124 -5.67 0.64 -12.72
C LYS A 124 -4.70 1.23 -11.70
N LEU A 125 -4.99 1.07 -10.41
CA LEU A 125 -4.11 1.53 -9.33
C LEU A 125 -2.77 0.78 -9.35
N LEU A 126 -2.81 -0.55 -9.41
CA LEU A 126 -1.62 -1.40 -9.48
C LEU A 126 -0.76 -1.08 -10.73
N ALA A 127 -1.39 -0.80 -11.87
CA ALA A 127 -0.70 -0.37 -13.07
C ALA A 127 -0.01 1.00 -12.89
N THR A 128 -0.65 1.94 -12.19
CA THR A 128 -0.08 3.26 -11.87
C THR A 128 1.13 3.10 -10.94
N MET A 129 0.99 2.33 -9.85
CA MET A 129 2.07 2.04 -8.91
C MET A 129 3.24 1.32 -9.59
N ARG A 130 2.95 0.38 -10.51
CA ARG A 130 3.97 -0.29 -11.31
C ARG A 130 4.78 0.69 -12.13
N ARG A 131 4.11 1.65 -12.79
CA ARG A 131 4.76 2.67 -13.61
C ARG A 131 5.66 3.55 -12.74
N GLU A 132 5.14 4.05 -11.62
CA GLU A 132 5.91 4.88 -10.68
C GLU A 132 7.14 4.13 -10.14
N ALA A 133 6.97 2.89 -9.67
CA ALA A 133 8.08 2.08 -9.20
C ALA A 133 9.13 1.86 -10.31
N THR A 134 8.69 1.63 -11.55
CA THR A 134 9.61 1.46 -12.70
C THR A 134 10.38 2.75 -13.00
N GLU A 135 9.72 3.91 -12.96
CA GLU A 135 10.35 5.21 -13.15
C GLU A 135 11.37 5.50 -12.04
N MET A 136 11.02 5.24 -10.79
CA MET A 136 11.91 5.42 -9.65
C MET A 136 13.10 4.47 -9.65
N ILE A 137 12.92 3.22 -10.09
CA ILE A 137 14.02 2.26 -10.30
C ILE A 137 14.99 2.77 -11.37
N ARG A 138 14.47 3.38 -12.46
CA ARG A 138 15.30 3.94 -13.53
C ARG A 138 16.03 5.21 -13.08
N ALA A 139 15.35 6.10 -12.38
CA ALA A 139 15.89 7.37 -11.92
C ALA A 139 16.80 7.24 -10.68
N GLY A 140 16.66 6.16 -9.91
CA GLY A 140 17.42 5.94 -8.69
C GLY A 140 18.94 5.89 -8.94
N SER A 141 19.71 6.50 -8.04
CA SER A 141 21.17 6.49 -8.08
C SER A 141 21.78 5.31 -7.33
N THR A 142 21.15 4.85 -6.24
CA THR A 142 21.64 3.76 -5.39
C THR A 142 20.93 2.44 -5.67
N TYR A 143 21.65 1.32 -5.55
CA TYR A 143 21.06 -0.01 -5.71
C TYR A 143 19.98 -0.28 -4.65
N GLU A 144 20.24 0.12 -3.41
CA GLU A 144 19.35 -0.02 -2.27
C GLU A 144 18.04 0.75 -2.49
N GLY A 145 18.13 1.97 -3.02
CA GLY A 145 16.97 2.78 -3.38
C GLY A 145 16.13 2.12 -4.48
N LYS A 146 16.78 1.59 -5.51
CA LYS A 146 16.10 0.83 -6.58
C LYS A 146 15.42 -0.42 -6.03
N MET A 147 16.10 -1.17 -5.15
CA MET A 147 15.55 -2.36 -4.51
C MET A 147 14.38 -2.03 -3.58
N ALA A 148 14.43 -0.90 -2.86
CA ALA A 148 13.33 -0.46 -2.01
C ALA A 148 12.05 -0.19 -2.84
N TRP A 149 12.16 0.50 -3.98
CA TRP A 149 11.04 0.71 -4.90
C TRP A 149 10.53 -0.60 -5.50
N TYR A 150 11.44 -1.51 -5.87
CA TYR A 150 11.08 -2.84 -6.36
C TYR A 150 10.26 -3.63 -5.32
N HIS A 151 10.72 -3.68 -4.07
CA HIS A 151 10.01 -4.37 -2.99
C HIS A 151 8.72 -3.66 -2.57
N SER A 152 8.66 -2.34 -2.64
CA SER A 152 7.45 -1.56 -2.37
C SER A 152 6.32 -1.98 -3.32
N HIS A 153 6.60 -2.08 -4.62
CA HIS A 153 5.59 -2.54 -5.58
C HIS A 153 5.18 -3.99 -5.34
N LEU A 154 6.11 -4.91 -5.07
CA LEU A 154 5.75 -6.29 -4.72
C LEU A 154 4.88 -6.37 -3.46
N GLY A 155 5.18 -5.57 -2.43
CA GLY A 155 4.35 -5.46 -1.23
C GLY A 155 2.93 -4.96 -1.54
N SER A 156 2.77 -4.04 -2.49
CA SER A 156 1.44 -3.58 -2.92
C SER A 156 0.60 -4.70 -3.56
N LEU A 157 1.24 -5.61 -4.30
CA LEU A 157 0.60 -6.78 -4.89
C LEU A 157 0.20 -7.81 -3.83
N ASP A 158 1.08 -8.05 -2.84
CA ASP A 158 0.77 -8.93 -1.70
C ASP A 158 -0.40 -8.40 -0.88
N PHE A 159 -0.44 -7.09 -0.64
CA PHE A 159 -1.54 -6.43 0.05
C PHE A 159 -2.86 -6.52 -0.73
N ALA A 160 -2.84 -6.22 -2.03
CA ALA A 160 -4.03 -6.35 -2.89
C ALA A 160 -4.61 -7.76 -2.85
N ARG A 161 -3.76 -8.79 -2.80
CA ARG A 161 -4.20 -10.18 -2.64
C ARG A 161 -4.79 -10.45 -1.25
N GLN A 162 -4.15 -9.97 -0.18
CA GLN A 162 -4.66 -10.14 1.20
C GLN A 162 -6.04 -9.52 1.37
N MET A 163 -6.30 -8.40 0.71
CA MET A 163 -7.59 -7.73 0.70
C MET A 163 -8.63 -8.38 -0.23
N GLY A 164 -8.28 -9.47 -0.92
CA GLY A 164 -9.16 -10.15 -1.87
C GLY A 164 -9.44 -9.36 -3.15
N LEU A 165 -8.66 -8.31 -3.43
CA LEU A 165 -8.78 -7.45 -4.62
C LEU A 165 -8.08 -8.05 -5.84
N ILE A 166 -7.23 -9.06 -5.67
CA ILE A 166 -6.70 -9.87 -6.77
C ILE A 166 -6.58 -11.33 -6.33
N THR A 167 -6.62 -12.26 -7.28
CA THR A 167 -6.39 -13.68 -6.99
C THR A 167 -4.90 -13.99 -6.84
N GLU A 168 -4.59 -15.14 -6.24
CA GLU A 168 -3.20 -15.61 -6.11
C GLU A 168 -2.57 -15.86 -7.50
N GLU A 169 -3.34 -16.39 -8.45
CA GLU A 169 -2.88 -16.61 -9.82
C GLU A 169 -2.52 -15.28 -10.50
N ARG A 170 -3.35 -14.25 -10.29
CA ARG A 170 -3.09 -12.92 -10.85
C ARG A 170 -1.85 -12.28 -10.22
N ARG A 171 -1.67 -12.42 -8.90
CA ARG A 171 -0.45 -11.96 -8.20
C ARG A 171 0.81 -12.61 -8.81
N GLN A 172 0.79 -13.92 -9.04
CA GLN A 172 1.93 -14.62 -9.64
C GLN A 172 2.26 -14.15 -11.06
N GLN A 173 1.24 -13.83 -11.87
CA GLN A 173 1.45 -13.23 -13.19
C GLN A 173 2.14 -11.87 -13.08
N LEU A 174 1.64 -10.99 -12.20
CA LEU A 174 2.19 -9.65 -11.98
C LEU A 174 3.64 -9.71 -11.46
N TYR A 175 3.96 -10.69 -10.60
CA TYR A 175 5.34 -10.95 -10.15
C TYR A 175 6.26 -11.32 -11.31
N LYS A 176 5.82 -12.21 -12.21
CA LYS A 176 6.61 -12.60 -13.39
C LYS A 176 6.80 -11.43 -14.34
N GLU A 177 5.76 -10.63 -14.56
CA GLU A 177 5.84 -9.45 -15.41
C GLU A 177 6.79 -8.39 -14.87
N PHE A 178 6.72 -8.11 -13.57
CA PHE A 178 7.55 -7.10 -12.93
C PHE A 178 8.97 -7.59 -12.60
N GLY A 179 9.16 -8.90 -12.45
CA GLY A 179 10.48 -9.51 -12.21
C GLY A 179 11.53 -9.14 -13.25
N LYS A 180 11.11 -8.83 -14.48
CA LYS A 180 11.99 -8.32 -15.55
C LYS A 180 12.64 -6.97 -15.24
N ASN A 181 12.05 -6.20 -14.33
CA ASN A 181 12.54 -4.88 -13.91
C ASN A 181 13.41 -4.96 -12.64
N ARG A 182 13.79 -6.16 -12.21
CA ARG A 182 14.62 -6.33 -11.01
C ARG A 182 15.96 -5.62 -11.21
N PRO A 183 16.35 -4.72 -10.30
CA PRO A 183 17.65 -4.07 -10.36
C PRO A 183 18.78 -5.10 -10.25
N GLU A 184 19.75 -5.03 -11.15
CA GLU A 184 21.00 -5.80 -11.03
C GLU A 184 21.98 -5.03 -10.16
N LYS A 185 22.67 -5.76 -9.28
CA LYS A 185 23.75 -5.19 -8.48
C LYS A 185 24.97 -5.06 -9.38
N ALA A 186 25.51 -3.86 -9.50
CA ALA A 186 26.79 -3.69 -10.18
C ALA A 186 27.86 -4.53 -9.44
N PRO A 187 28.70 -5.29 -10.16
CA PRO A 187 29.72 -6.11 -9.54
C PRO A 187 30.64 -5.20 -8.72
N GLN A 188 30.71 -5.48 -7.43
CA GLN A 188 31.61 -4.76 -6.53
C GLN A 188 33.05 -5.13 -6.90
N LYS A 189 34.03 -4.31 -6.46
CA LYS A 189 35.46 -4.61 -6.68
C LYS A 189 35.83 -6.01 -6.18
N ILE A 190 35.23 -6.45 -5.06
CA ILE A 190 35.39 -7.79 -4.51
C ILE A 190 34.86 -8.87 -5.46
N ASP A 191 33.72 -8.65 -6.12
CA ASP A 191 33.16 -9.61 -7.09
C ASP A 191 34.11 -9.80 -8.29
N ARG A 192 34.74 -8.71 -8.75
CA ARG A 192 35.77 -8.76 -9.81
C ARG A 192 37.03 -9.52 -9.36
N LYS A 193 37.47 -9.30 -8.13
CA LYS A 193 38.59 -10.07 -7.54
C LYS A 193 38.26 -11.55 -7.45
N ILE A 194 37.05 -11.91 -7.00
CA ILE A 194 36.59 -13.30 -6.93
C ILE A 194 36.59 -13.94 -8.33
N GLU A 195 36.13 -13.22 -9.36
CA GLU A 195 36.13 -13.72 -10.74
C GLU A 195 37.55 -13.90 -11.30
N LEU A 196 38.47 -12.98 -11.01
CA LEU A 196 39.87 -13.11 -11.38
C LEU A 196 40.53 -14.32 -10.68
N ILE A 197 40.31 -14.48 -9.37
CA ILE A 197 40.80 -15.64 -8.61
C ILE A 197 40.30 -16.96 -9.21
N LYS A 198 39.02 -17.02 -9.61
CA LYS A 198 38.47 -18.22 -10.27
C LYS A 198 39.13 -18.52 -11.62
N ARG A 199 39.43 -17.48 -12.42
CA ARG A 199 40.18 -17.63 -13.68
C ARG A 199 41.60 -18.14 -13.43
N MET A 200 42.28 -17.59 -12.43
CA MET A 200 43.62 -18.04 -12.03
C MET A 200 43.60 -19.50 -11.54
N GLN A 201 42.61 -19.88 -10.73
CA GLN A 201 42.44 -21.26 -10.26
C GLN A 201 42.23 -22.23 -11.43
N ALA A 202 41.33 -21.90 -12.36
CA ALA A 202 41.08 -22.75 -13.54
C ALA A 202 42.32 -22.91 -14.43
N GLU A 203 43.13 -21.85 -14.58
CA GLU A 203 44.39 -21.90 -15.32
C GLU A 203 45.44 -22.76 -14.59
N MET A 204 45.55 -22.66 -13.26
CA MET A 204 46.43 -23.53 -12.48
C MET A 204 45.99 -25.00 -12.54
N ASP A 205 44.69 -25.27 -12.46
CA ASP A 205 44.14 -26.63 -12.59
C ASP A 205 44.44 -27.21 -13.99
N HIS A 206 44.28 -26.40 -15.04
CA HIS A 206 44.63 -26.79 -16.41
C HIS A 206 46.12 -27.14 -16.54
N ARG A 207 47.02 -26.33 -15.96
CA ARG A 207 48.46 -26.61 -15.94
C ARG A 207 48.78 -27.89 -15.19
N ALA A 208 48.19 -28.09 -14.02
CA ALA A 208 48.38 -29.31 -13.24
C ALA A 208 47.99 -30.55 -14.04
N GLU A 209 46.87 -30.52 -14.78
CA GLU A 209 46.47 -31.62 -15.66
C GLU A 209 47.46 -31.86 -16.82
N VAL A 210 47.99 -30.79 -17.41
CA VAL A 210 48.96 -30.87 -18.50
C VAL A 210 50.29 -31.42 -18.01
N GLU A 211 50.77 -30.97 -16.85
CA GLU A 211 51.97 -31.46 -16.19
C GLU A 211 51.84 -32.94 -15.81
N GLU A 212 50.70 -33.36 -15.24
CA GLU A 212 50.46 -34.76 -14.89
C GLU A 212 50.53 -35.67 -16.13
N LYS A 213 49.91 -35.25 -17.25
CA LYS A 213 49.99 -35.97 -18.53
C LYS A 213 51.40 -35.99 -19.10
N ALA A 214 52.15 -34.89 -18.96
CA ALA A 214 53.54 -34.84 -19.40
C ALA A 214 54.43 -35.80 -18.58
N VAL A 215 54.23 -35.89 -17.26
CA VAL A 215 54.93 -36.85 -16.40
C VAL A 215 54.64 -38.29 -16.82
N GLN A 216 53.38 -38.62 -17.12
CA GLN A 216 53.02 -39.94 -17.64
C GLN A 216 53.76 -40.26 -18.95
N LEU A 217 53.75 -39.34 -19.92
CA LEU A 217 54.46 -39.51 -21.19
C LEU A 217 55.98 -39.68 -21.01
N ILE A 218 56.58 -39.00 -20.03
CA ILE A 218 58.00 -39.16 -19.67
C ILE A 218 58.26 -40.55 -19.11
N THR A 219 57.39 -41.06 -18.23
CA THR A 219 57.54 -42.41 -17.66
C THR A 219 57.39 -43.52 -18.71
N GLU A 220 56.62 -43.26 -19.78
CA GLU A 220 56.47 -44.15 -20.93
C GLU A 220 57.62 -44.04 -21.96
N GLY A 221 58.59 -43.15 -21.75
CA GLY A 221 59.71 -42.91 -22.65
C GLY A 221 59.40 -42.02 -23.86
N LYS A 222 58.22 -41.40 -23.93
CA LYS A 222 57.76 -40.51 -25.02
C LYS A 222 58.14 -39.05 -24.75
N HIS A 223 59.44 -38.79 -24.62
CA HIS A 223 59.94 -37.47 -24.23
C HIS A 223 59.60 -36.34 -25.23
N GLY A 224 59.52 -36.64 -26.53
CA GLY A 224 59.18 -35.64 -27.55
C GLY A 224 57.73 -35.14 -27.44
N GLU A 225 56.78 -36.04 -27.13
CA GLU A 225 55.37 -35.70 -26.94
C GLU A 225 55.15 -34.92 -25.64
N ALA A 226 55.87 -35.28 -24.57
CA ALA A 226 55.85 -34.54 -23.31
C ALA A 226 56.34 -33.09 -23.47
N VAL A 227 57.43 -32.87 -24.22
CA VAL A 227 57.95 -31.52 -24.49
C VAL A 227 56.99 -30.71 -25.35
N ALA A 228 56.39 -31.33 -26.38
CA ALA A 228 55.39 -30.66 -27.20
C ALA A 228 54.17 -30.22 -26.39
N LEU A 229 53.73 -31.05 -25.44
CA LEU A 229 52.59 -30.77 -24.56
C LEU A 229 52.90 -29.65 -23.56
N LEU A 230 54.07 -29.65 -22.92
CA LEU A 230 54.48 -28.57 -22.01
C LEU A 230 54.65 -27.23 -22.73
N ASN A 231 55.11 -27.24 -23.98
CA ASN A 231 55.21 -26.02 -24.80
C ASN A 231 53.85 -25.39 -25.18
N THR A 232 52.72 -26.07 -24.90
CA THR A 232 51.39 -25.47 -25.07
C THR A 232 50.99 -24.57 -23.91
N LEU A 233 51.68 -24.65 -22.76
CA LEU A 233 51.45 -23.76 -21.63
C LEU A 233 52.14 -22.42 -21.88
N ASP A 234 51.40 -21.32 -21.71
CA ASP A 234 51.91 -19.96 -21.87
C ASP A 234 52.02 -19.29 -20.51
N ASP A 235 53.24 -19.16 -19.99
CA ASP A 235 53.52 -18.53 -18.69
C ASP A 235 53.10 -17.06 -18.61
N SER A 236 52.96 -16.36 -19.75
CA SER A 236 52.50 -14.98 -19.77
C SER A 236 51.04 -14.82 -19.33
N VAL A 237 50.24 -15.89 -19.45
CA VAL A 237 48.81 -15.89 -19.07
C VAL A 237 48.64 -15.80 -17.55
N ILE A 238 49.43 -16.54 -16.77
CA ILE A 238 49.42 -16.42 -15.29
C ILE A 238 50.06 -15.10 -14.86
N ALA A 239 51.17 -14.71 -15.48
CA ALA A 239 51.85 -13.45 -15.14
C ALA A 239 50.92 -12.23 -15.33
N GLY A 240 50.20 -12.17 -16.45
CA GLY A 240 49.23 -11.10 -16.70
C GLY A 240 48.07 -11.10 -15.71
N MET A 241 47.56 -12.28 -15.32
CA MET A 241 46.51 -12.37 -14.29
C MET A 241 47.01 -11.99 -12.88
N GLN A 242 48.28 -12.27 -12.56
CA GLN A 242 48.90 -11.85 -11.30
C GLN A 242 49.10 -10.33 -11.25
N GLU A 243 49.59 -9.73 -12.33
CA GLU A 243 49.72 -8.27 -12.45
C GLU A 243 48.35 -7.57 -12.32
N GLU A 244 47.31 -8.07 -13.00
CA GLU A 244 45.93 -7.55 -12.84
C GLU A 244 45.44 -7.62 -11.38
N PHE A 245 45.81 -8.67 -10.64
CA PHE A 245 45.44 -8.83 -9.23
C PHE A 245 46.19 -7.83 -8.34
N GLU A 246 47.51 -7.70 -8.53
CA GLU A 246 48.37 -6.77 -7.80
C GLU A 246 47.97 -5.31 -8.02
N GLU A 247 47.65 -4.92 -9.26
CA GLU A 247 47.14 -3.58 -9.57
C GLU A 247 45.81 -3.28 -8.84
N MET A 248 44.94 -4.29 -8.72
CA MET A 248 43.69 -4.17 -7.98
C MET A 248 43.89 -4.12 -6.45
N GLU A 249 44.97 -4.68 -5.90
CA GLU A 249 45.33 -4.57 -4.48
C GLU A 249 46.05 -3.26 -4.15
N ALA A 250 47.00 -2.82 -4.98
CA ALA A 250 47.73 -1.56 -4.77
C ALA A 250 46.80 -0.34 -4.74
N GLY A 251 45.72 -0.38 -5.53
CA GLY A 251 44.65 0.63 -5.50
C GLY A 251 43.85 0.70 -4.18
N GLU A 252 43.92 -0.32 -3.32
CA GLU A 252 43.25 -0.34 -2.00
C GLU A 252 44.11 0.29 -0.89
N GLU A 253 45.44 0.12 -0.94
CA GLU A 253 46.35 0.69 0.06
C GLU A 253 46.43 2.22 -0.03
N HIS A 254 46.35 2.76 -1.24
CA HIS A 254 46.35 4.22 -1.48
C HIS A 254 45.02 4.89 -1.09
N GLY A 255 43.91 4.13 -1.03
CA GLY A 255 42.61 4.62 -0.58
C GLY A 255 42.48 4.71 0.95
N LYS A 256 43.13 3.81 1.69
CA LYS A 256 43.13 3.81 3.17
C LYS A 256 44.04 4.87 3.80
N SER A 257 44.95 5.46 3.04
CA SER A 257 45.89 6.48 3.54
C SER A 257 45.35 7.92 3.45
N ARG A 258 44.09 8.09 3.04
CA ARG A 258 43.47 9.40 2.76
C ARG A 258 42.18 9.69 3.55
N GLU A 259 41.85 8.84 4.52
CA GLU A 259 40.83 9.08 5.56
C GLU A 259 41.48 9.45 6.90
#